data_AF-A0A661Z7Q8-F1
#
_entry.id   AF-A0A661Z7Q8-F1
#
_cell.length_a   1.000
_cell.length_b   1.000
_cell.length_c   1.000
_cell.angle_alpha   90.00
_cell.angle_beta   90.00
_cell.angle_gamma   90.00
#
_symmetry.space_group_name_H-M   'P 1'
#
loop_
_entity.id
_entity.type
_entity.pdbx_description
1 polymer ?
#
loop_
_entity_poly.entity_id
_entity_poly.type
_entity_poly.pdbx_seq_one_letter_code
_entity_poly.pdbx_strand_id
1 'polypeptide(L)'
;MLSIGDTVKVHYTGQLKNGKVFDTTISNDPILFTLGDEMMIPGFEEAVLGMKEGQKKTVTIKAIDAYGDYDKELLMEVDKKEFLGDKEVKEGDTVEVPTEEGVFSFKIHKIGDDKIMLDGNSELAGKDVIFDIEIIEVQKAEVISDMFDEDEFGSFEDEFGSSSDLSEDDEYLDAENY
;
A
#
# COMPACT_ATOMS: atom_id res chain seq x y z
N MET A 1 -22.02 -2.22 -7.88
CA MET A 1 -20.80 -1.41 -7.71
C MET A 1 -19.85 -2.20 -6.84
N LEU A 2 -18.55 -2.15 -7.13
CA LEU A 2 -17.51 -2.86 -6.37
C LEU A 2 -17.46 -2.38 -4.91
N SER A 3 -17.28 -3.32 -4.00
CA SER A 3 -17.13 -3.17 -2.56
C SER A 3 -15.95 -4.00 -2.06
N ILE A 4 -15.44 -3.68 -0.87
CA ILE A 4 -14.38 -4.45 -0.21
C ILE A 4 -14.81 -5.92 -0.07
N GLY A 5 -13.88 -6.84 -0.32
CA GLY A 5 -14.12 -8.28 -0.36
C GLY A 5 -14.60 -8.82 -1.71
N ASP A 6 -15.04 -7.97 -2.64
CA ASP A 6 -15.37 -8.43 -4.00
C ASP A 6 -14.10 -8.86 -4.74
N THR A 7 -14.22 -9.95 -5.48
CA THR A 7 -13.19 -10.40 -6.41
C THR A 7 -13.46 -9.79 -7.78
N VAL A 8 -12.44 -9.16 -8.36
CA VAL A 8 -12.56 -8.45 -9.62
C VAL A 8 -11.53 -8.93 -10.63
N LYS A 9 -11.97 -9.11 -11.88
CA LYS A 9 -11.10 -9.36 -13.02
C LYS A 9 -10.91 -8.07 -13.79
N VAL A 10 -9.67 -7.64 -14.01
CA VAL A 10 -9.37 -6.36 -14.67
C VAL A 10 -8.33 -6.49 -15.76
N HIS A 11 -8.53 -5.69 -16.81
CA HIS A 11 -7.44 -5.25 -17.66
C HIS A 11 -6.95 -3.88 -17.21
N TYR A 12 -5.66 -3.64 -17.37
CA TYR A 12 -5.07 -2.33 -17.14
C TYR A 12 -3.81 -2.09 -17.96
N THR A 13 -3.46 -0.82 -18.11
CA THR A 13 -2.14 -0.36 -18.57
C THR A 13 -1.62 0.69 -17.59
N GLY A 14 -0.45 0.43 -17.01
CA GLY A 14 0.27 1.33 -16.12
C GLY A 14 1.36 2.07 -16.86
N GLN A 15 1.34 3.41 -16.79
CA GLN A 15 2.30 4.26 -17.48
C GLN A 15 2.76 5.44 -16.61
N LEU A 16 3.96 5.93 -16.89
CA LEU A 16 4.48 7.16 -16.31
C LEU A 16 3.95 8.39 -17.06
N LYS A 17 4.01 9.57 -16.43
CA LYS A 17 3.61 10.86 -17.04
C LYS A 17 4.31 11.19 -18.36
N ASN A 18 5.49 10.60 -18.62
CA ASN A 18 6.23 10.75 -19.87
C ASN A 18 5.75 9.78 -20.98
N GLY A 19 4.71 8.99 -20.74
CA GLY A 19 4.17 8.00 -21.68
C GLY A 19 4.90 6.66 -21.69
N LYS A 20 5.94 6.46 -20.87
CA LYS A 20 6.59 5.15 -20.73
C LYS A 20 5.62 4.19 -20.02
N VAL A 21 5.14 3.18 -20.73
CA VAL A 21 4.41 2.04 -20.16
C VAL A 21 5.39 1.19 -19.36
N PHE A 22 5.05 0.88 -18.11
CA PHE A 22 5.85 0.00 -17.26
C PHE A 22 5.19 -1.37 -17.08
N ASP A 23 3.86 -1.44 -17.19
CA ASP A 23 3.13 -2.70 -17.10
C ASP A 23 1.82 -2.65 -17.90
N THR A 24 1.39 -3.79 -18.42
CA THR A 24 0.09 -3.92 -19.11
C THR A 24 -0.39 -5.35 -19.12
N THR A 25 -1.70 -5.51 -18.93
CA THR A 25 -2.38 -6.79 -19.12
C THR A 25 -3.09 -6.87 -20.48
N ILE A 26 -3.10 -5.83 -21.30
CA ILE A 26 -3.80 -5.85 -22.60
C ILE A 26 -3.18 -6.86 -23.58
N SER A 27 -1.86 -7.05 -23.51
CA SER A 27 -1.15 -8.08 -24.28
C SER A 27 -1.11 -9.45 -23.60
N ASN A 28 -1.63 -9.55 -22.37
CA ASN A 28 -1.57 -10.73 -21.52
C ASN A 28 -2.98 -11.12 -21.04
N ASP A 29 -3.10 -12.06 -20.11
CA ASP A 29 -4.37 -12.36 -19.47
C ASP A 29 -4.76 -11.25 -18.47
N PRO A 30 -6.07 -10.95 -18.32
CA PRO A 30 -6.54 -10.09 -17.25
C PRO A 30 -6.15 -10.66 -15.88
N ILE A 31 -5.82 -9.77 -14.94
CA ILE A 31 -5.52 -10.18 -13.57
C ILE A 31 -6.80 -10.27 -12.75
N LEU A 32 -6.76 -11.09 -11.71
CA LEU A 32 -7.85 -11.26 -10.75
C LEU A 32 -7.31 -10.97 -9.35
N PHE A 33 -8.01 -10.12 -8.60
CA PHE A 33 -7.65 -9.76 -7.23
C PHE A 33 -8.91 -9.47 -6.41
N THR A 34 -8.80 -9.57 -5.09
CA THR A 34 -9.86 -9.20 -4.14
C THR A 34 -9.62 -7.77 -3.65
N LEU A 35 -10.66 -6.91 -3.66
CA LEU A 35 -10.51 -5.57 -3.08
C LEU A 35 -10.31 -5.66 -1.56
N GLY A 36 -9.25 -5.05 -1.05
CA GLY A 36 -8.89 -5.02 0.37
C GLY A 36 -7.88 -6.08 0.81
N ASP A 37 -7.41 -6.96 -0.08
CA ASP A 37 -6.39 -7.97 0.23
C ASP A 37 -4.95 -7.46 0.03
N GLU A 38 -4.77 -6.16 -0.22
CA GLU A 38 -3.47 -5.50 -0.46
C GLU A 38 -2.65 -6.15 -1.59
N MET A 39 -3.33 -6.79 -2.54
CA MET A 39 -2.71 -7.42 -3.71
C MET A 39 -2.29 -6.39 -4.75
N MET A 40 -2.94 -5.22 -4.76
CA MET A 40 -2.67 -4.11 -5.65
C MET A 40 -2.26 -2.89 -4.82
N ILE A 41 -1.62 -1.91 -5.47
CA ILE A 41 -1.28 -0.64 -4.81
C ILE A 41 -2.55 0.06 -4.28
N PRO A 42 -2.49 0.74 -3.13
CA PRO A 42 -3.66 1.33 -2.47
C PRO A 42 -4.50 2.22 -3.40
N GLY A 43 -3.85 3.11 -4.14
CA GLY A 43 -4.54 4.01 -5.06
C GLY A 43 -5.20 3.32 -6.25
N PHE A 44 -4.79 2.09 -6.60
CA PHE A 44 -5.46 1.30 -7.63
C PHE A 44 -6.75 0.70 -7.09
N GLU A 45 -6.71 0.13 -5.89
CA GLU A 45 -7.90 -0.41 -5.22
C GLU A 45 -8.95 0.68 -4.97
N GLU A 46 -8.53 1.85 -4.47
CA GLU A 46 -9.40 3.01 -4.32
C GLU A 46 -10.00 3.48 -5.65
N ALA A 47 -9.22 3.42 -6.74
CA ALA A 47 -9.69 3.85 -8.04
C ALA A 47 -10.79 2.96 -8.61
N VAL A 48 -10.75 1.65 -8.32
CA VAL A 48 -11.75 0.68 -8.79
C VAL A 48 -12.96 0.56 -7.86
N LEU A 49 -12.84 1.02 -6.61
CA LEU A 49 -13.94 1.03 -5.67
C LEU A 49 -15.16 1.76 -6.25
N GLY A 50 -16.34 1.15 -6.15
CA GLY A 50 -17.57 1.69 -6.71
C GLY A 50 -17.74 1.52 -8.22
N MET A 51 -16.73 1.05 -8.97
CA MET A 51 -16.87 0.76 -10.40
C MET A 51 -17.83 -0.41 -10.66
N LYS A 52 -18.23 -0.57 -11.92
CA LYS A 52 -19.11 -1.65 -12.39
C LYS A 52 -18.41 -2.45 -13.49
N GLU A 53 -18.87 -3.68 -13.70
CA GLU A 53 -18.46 -4.51 -14.82
C GLU A 53 -18.61 -3.77 -16.16
N GLY A 54 -17.62 -3.92 -17.04
CA GLY A 54 -17.53 -3.24 -18.35
C GLY A 54 -17.11 -1.77 -18.29
N GLN A 55 -16.94 -1.19 -17.09
CA GLN A 55 -16.54 0.20 -16.96
C GLN A 55 -15.03 0.37 -17.20
N LYS A 56 -14.67 1.47 -17.87
CA LYS A 56 -13.28 1.92 -18.03
C LYS A 56 -13.04 3.21 -17.28
N LYS A 57 -11.83 3.38 -16.73
CA LYS A 57 -11.43 4.58 -16.01
C LYS A 57 -9.93 4.81 -16.18
N THR A 58 -9.55 6.06 -16.45
CA THR A 58 -8.17 6.51 -16.34
C THR A 58 -7.99 7.26 -15.04
N VAL A 59 -6.98 6.91 -14.25
CA VAL A 59 -6.68 7.55 -12.97
C VAL A 59 -5.18 7.88 -12.89
N THR A 60 -4.86 9.02 -12.27
CA THR A 60 -3.49 9.32 -11.86
C THR A 60 -3.37 9.06 -10.37
N ILE A 61 -2.46 8.15 -9.99
CA ILE A 61 -2.20 7.76 -8.61
C ILE A 61 -0.90 8.45 -8.17
N LYS A 62 -0.91 9.02 -6.97
CA LYS A 62 0.25 9.67 -6.38
C LYS A 62 1.29 8.65 -5.96
N ALA A 63 2.56 9.05 -5.94
CA ALA A 63 3.67 8.18 -5.53
C ALA A 63 3.37 7.48 -4.20
N ILE A 64 2.88 8.24 -3.20
CA ILE A 64 2.54 7.74 -1.86
C ILE A 64 1.47 6.62 -1.86
N ASP A 65 0.50 6.68 -2.79
CA ASP A 65 -0.57 5.68 -2.93
C ASP A 65 -0.23 4.60 -3.98
N ALA A 66 0.98 4.66 -4.54
CA ALA A 66 1.48 3.74 -5.56
C ALA A 66 2.70 2.96 -5.06
N TYR A 67 3.90 3.42 -5.40
CA TYR A 67 5.16 2.73 -5.11
C TYR A 67 5.97 3.43 -4.01
N GLY A 68 5.31 4.29 -3.23
CA GLY A 68 5.91 5.10 -2.18
C GLY A 68 6.67 6.31 -2.72
N ASP A 69 7.06 7.18 -1.78
CA ASP A 69 7.97 8.27 -2.06
C ASP A 69 9.40 7.76 -2.30
N TYR A 70 10.22 8.60 -2.94
CA TYR A 70 11.63 8.32 -3.06
C TYR A 70 12.31 8.46 -1.70
N ASP A 71 12.92 7.38 -1.22
CA ASP A 71 13.59 7.35 0.06
C ASP A 71 15.09 7.63 -0.09
N LYS A 72 15.53 8.74 0.50
CA LYS A 72 16.96 9.12 0.50
C LYS A 72 17.78 8.28 1.46
N GLU A 73 17.16 7.59 2.42
CA GLU A 73 17.86 6.68 3.34
C GLU A 73 18.27 5.38 2.63
N LEU A 74 17.64 5.04 1.51
CA LEU A 74 18.05 3.95 0.62
C LEU A 74 19.22 4.33 -0.31
N LEU A 75 19.80 5.52 -0.14
CA LEU A 75 21.07 5.89 -0.77
C LEU A 75 22.24 5.46 0.11
N MET A 76 23.06 4.56 -0.41
CA MET A 76 24.22 4.03 0.30
C MET A 76 25.50 4.51 -0.35
N GLU A 77 26.43 4.96 0.47
CA GLU A 77 27.77 5.34 0.03
C GLU A 77 28.73 4.18 0.32
N VAL A 78 29.39 3.67 -0.72
CA VAL A 78 30.38 2.59 -0.59
C VAL A 78 31.70 2.98 -1.24
N ASP A 79 32.79 2.36 -0.79
CA ASP A 79 34.10 2.56 -1.39
C ASP A 79 34.12 1.98 -2.81
N LYS A 80 34.52 2.80 -3.77
CA LYS A 80 34.51 2.44 -5.19
C LYS A 80 35.40 1.25 -5.49
N LYS A 81 36.59 1.22 -4.88
CA LYS A 81 37.60 0.21 -5.15
C LYS A 81 37.23 -1.12 -4.50
N GLU A 82 36.71 -1.08 -3.27
CA GLU A 82 36.24 -2.29 -2.59
C GLU A 82 35.00 -2.87 -3.27
N PHE A 83 34.08 -2.02 -3.72
CA PHE A 83 32.82 -2.49 -4.31
C PHE A 83 32.96 -2.93 -5.77
N LEU A 84 33.66 -2.17 -6.61
CA LEU A 84 33.76 -2.46 -8.05
C LEU A 84 34.99 -3.31 -8.40
N GLY A 85 36.05 -3.28 -7.59
CA GLY A 85 37.34 -3.84 -7.97
C GLY A 85 37.82 -3.25 -9.30
N ASP A 86 37.98 -4.12 -10.30
CA ASP A 86 38.37 -3.73 -11.66
C ASP A 86 37.17 -3.54 -12.62
N LYS A 87 35.93 -3.66 -12.15
CA LYS A 87 34.74 -3.51 -12.99
C LYS A 87 34.52 -2.03 -13.35
N GLU A 88 34.40 -1.77 -14.65
CA GLU A 88 33.93 -0.49 -15.15
C GLU A 88 32.39 -0.46 -15.16
N VAL A 89 31.83 0.60 -14.56
CA VAL A 89 30.40 0.84 -14.47
C VAL A 89 30.12 2.33 -14.71
N LYS A 90 28.88 2.66 -15.06
CA LYS A 90 28.41 4.01 -15.32
C LYS A 90 27.25 4.38 -14.42
N GLU A 91 27.06 5.67 -14.22
CA GLU A 91 25.85 6.18 -13.56
C GLU A 91 24.61 5.71 -14.32
N GLY A 92 23.63 5.20 -13.57
CA GLY A 92 22.42 4.58 -14.09
C GLY A 92 22.50 3.07 -14.26
N ASP A 93 23.69 2.46 -14.22
CA ASP A 93 23.83 1.00 -14.31
C ASP A 93 23.21 0.32 -13.07
N THR A 94 22.63 -0.86 -13.26
CA THR A 94 22.15 -1.71 -12.17
C THR A 94 23.21 -2.74 -11.81
N VAL A 95 23.48 -2.90 -10.53
CA VAL A 95 24.42 -3.87 -9.97
C VAL A 95 23.69 -4.81 -9.00
N GLU A 96 23.98 -6.10 -9.11
CA GLU A 96 23.49 -7.12 -8.20
C GLU A 96 24.52 -7.39 -7.10
N VAL A 97 24.09 -7.29 -5.85
CA VAL A 97 24.92 -7.48 -4.66
C VAL A 97 24.40 -8.70 -3.91
N PRO A 98 25.15 -9.81 -3.87
CA PRO A 98 24.82 -10.95 -3.02
C PRO A 98 25.08 -10.59 -1.55
N THR A 99 24.08 -10.83 -0.72
CA THR A 99 24.10 -10.67 0.74
C THR A 99 23.66 -11.97 1.40
N GLU A 100 23.77 -12.06 2.74
CA GLU A 100 23.30 -13.24 3.48
C GLU A 100 21.78 -13.47 3.34
N GLU A 101 21.01 -12.41 3.08
CA GLU A 101 19.55 -12.45 2.93
C GLU A 101 19.10 -12.68 1.48
N GLY A 102 20.03 -12.66 0.52
CA GLY A 102 19.74 -12.85 -0.90
C GLY A 102 20.49 -11.90 -1.82
N VAL A 103 20.11 -11.86 -3.09
CA VAL A 103 20.69 -10.96 -4.10
C VAL A 103 19.85 -9.70 -4.19
N PHE A 104 20.42 -8.56 -3.83
CA PHE A 104 19.78 -7.25 -3.93
C PHE A 104 20.25 -6.50 -5.17
N SER A 105 19.36 -5.76 -5.82
CA SER A 105 19.71 -4.93 -6.98
C SER A 105 19.77 -3.46 -6.58
N PHE A 106 20.87 -2.79 -6.95
CA PHE A 106 21.06 -1.37 -6.70
C PHE A 106 21.35 -0.65 -8.02
N LYS A 107 20.91 0.60 -8.12
CA LYS A 107 21.29 1.48 -9.24
C LYS A 107 22.47 2.35 -8.83
N ILE A 108 23.43 2.55 -9.72
CA ILE A 108 24.52 3.50 -9.51
C ILE A 108 23.95 4.91 -9.68
N HIS A 109 23.74 5.60 -8.56
CA HIS A 109 23.23 6.96 -8.55
C HIS A 109 24.29 7.96 -8.97
N LYS A 110 25.52 7.79 -8.45
CA LYS A 110 26.63 8.71 -8.69
C LYS A 110 27.97 8.02 -8.53
N ILE A 111 28.93 8.36 -9.39
CA ILE A 111 30.32 7.88 -9.28
C ILE A 111 31.22 9.08 -8.92
N GLY A 112 31.82 9.04 -7.73
CA GLY A 112 32.86 9.96 -7.32
C GLY A 112 34.27 9.45 -7.62
N ASP A 113 35.26 10.15 -7.09
CA ASP A 113 36.68 9.79 -7.22
C ASP A 113 36.95 8.46 -6.50
N ASP A 114 36.68 8.42 -5.18
CA ASP A 114 36.93 7.26 -4.31
C ASP A 114 35.65 6.53 -3.87
N LYS A 115 34.48 7.16 -4.00
CA LYS A 115 33.21 6.65 -3.49
C LYS A 115 32.16 6.54 -4.59
N ILE A 116 31.23 5.61 -4.43
CA ILE A 116 30.04 5.50 -5.28
C ILE A 116 28.79 5.58 -4.42
N MET A 117 27.75 6.20 -4.97
CA MET A 117 26.42 6.23 -4.38
C MET A 117 25.56 5.19 -5.08
N LEU A 118 25.04 4.25 -4.29
CA LEU A 118 24.10 3.21 -4.71
C LEU A 118 22.69 3.61 -4.28
N ASP A 119 21.71 3.35 -5.13
CA ASP A 119 20.30 3.64 -4.90
C ASP A 119 19.49 2.35 -4.89
N GLY A 120 18.92 2.03 -3.73
CA GLY A 120 18.08 0.85 -3.51
C GLY A 120 16.60 1.07 -3.80
N ASN A 121 16.18 2.27 -4.23
CA ASN A 121 14.78 2.54 -4.53
C ASN A 121 14.31 1.76 -5.75
N SER A 122 13.03 1.37 -5.74
CA SER A 122 12.34 0.90 -6.95
C SER A 122 12.40 1.96 -8.06
N GLU A 123 12.43 1.54 -9.33
CA GLU A 123 12.44 2.48 -10.46
C GLU A 123 11.20 3.40 -10.44
N LEU A 124 10.10 2.97 -9.83
CA LEU A 124 8.84 3.71 -9.77
C LEU A 124 8.68 4.56 -8.51
N ALA A 125 9.59 4.45 -7.53
CA ALA A 125 9.53 5.23 -6.30
C ALA A 125 9.57 6.74 -6.58
N GLY A 126 8.75 7.50 -5.85
CA GLY A 126 8.62 8.95 -6.00
C GLY A 126 7.97 9.42 -7.30
N LYS A 127 7.41 8.50 -8.10
CA LYS A 127 6.74 8.85 -9.37
C LYS A 127 5.23 8.66 -9.26
N ASP A 128 4.50 9.70 -9.65
CA ASP A 128 3.08 9.57 -9.98
C ASP A 128 2.92 8.65 -11.19
N VAL A 129 1.97 7.74 -11.11
CA VAL A 129 1.66 6.76 -12.16
C VAL A 129 0.24 6.97 -12.69
N ILE A 130 0.01 6.62 -13.95
CA ILE A 130 -1.27 6.71 -14.62
C ILE A 130 -1.71 5.30 -14.95
N PHE A 131 -2.94 4.95 -14.60
CA PHE A 131 -3.54 3.67 -14.94
C PHE A 131 -4.77 3.87 -15.80
N ASP A 132 -4.80 3.20 -16.93
CA ASP A 132 -6.01 2.94 -17.70
C ASP A 132 -6.56 1.58 -17.27
N ILE A 133 -7.76 1.55 -16.70
CA ILE A 133 -8.35 0.37 -16.07
C ILE A 133 -9.66 0.00 -16.78
N GLU A 134 -9.89 -1.29 -16.98
CA GLU A 134 -11.12 -1.87 -17.50
C GLU A 134 -11.57 -3.04 -16.63
N ILE A 135 -12.78 -2.95 -16.08
CA ILE A 135 -13.37 -4.03 -15.30
C ILE A 135 -13.98 -5.06 -16.27
N ILE A 136 -13.48 -6.29 -16.22
CA ILE A 136 -13.93 -7.38 -17.09
C ILE A 136 -15.05 -8.18 -16.44
N GLU A 137 -14.89 -8.50 -15.16
CA GLU A 137 -15.84 -9.35 -14.42
C GLU A 137 -15.83 -8.97 -12.94
N VAL A 138 -16.97 -9.08 -12.28
CA VAL A 138 -17.10 -8.87 -10.83
C VAL A 138 -17.77 -10.08 -10.18
N GLN A 139 -17.10 -10.65 -9.18
CA GLN A 139 -17.63 -11.70 -8.32
C GLN A 139 -17.84 -11.11 -6.93
N LYS A 140 -19.09 -11.16 -6.46
CA LYS A 140 -19.48 -10.57 -5.17
C LYS A 140 -19.03 -11.43 -4.01
N ALA A 141 -18.52 -10.78 -2.95
CA ALA A 141 -18.31 -11.45 -1.67
C ALA A 141 -19.64 -12.04 -1.17
N GLU A 142 -19.62 -13.29 -0.69
CA GLU A 142 -20.76 -13.84 0.03
C GLU A 142 -20.79 -13.21 1.42
N VAL A 143 -21.83 -12.43 1.69
CA VAL A 143 -22.09 -11.93 3.04
C VAL A 143 -22.63 -13.12 3.84
N ILE A 144 -21.86 -13.61 4.80
CA ILE A 144 -22.38 -14.54 5.81
C ILE A 144 -23.22 -13.71 6.78
N SER A 145 -24.46 -13.41 6.40
CA SER A 145 -25.45 -12.74 7.25
C SER A 145 -25.82 -13.55 8.48
N ASP A 146 -25.50 -14.84 8.48
CA ASP A 146 -26.02 -15.83 9.43
C ASP A 146 -25.06 -16.11 10.59
N MET A 147 -23.98 -15.33 10.74
CA MET A 147 -23.03 -15.47 11.86
C MET A 147 -23.31 -14.51 13.04
N PHE A 148 -24.31 -13.64 12.92
CA PHE A 148 -24.81 -12.83 14.02
C PHE A 148 -26.26 -13.21 14.31
N ASP A 149 -26.47 -14.43 14.79
CA ASP A 149 -27.68 -14.71 15.57
C ASP A 149 -27.56 -13.89 16.86
N GLU A 150 -28.30 -12.76 16.94
CA GLU A 150 -28.45 -11.98 18.18
C GLU A 150 -29.04 -12.82 19.34
N ASP A 151 -29.51 -14.04 19.05
CA ASP A 151 -30.09 -14.97 20.00
C ASP A 151 -29.04 -15.80 20.80
N GLU A 152 -27.74 -15.74 20.47
CA GLU A 152 -26.70 -16.48 21.24
C GLU A 152 -26.04 -15.65 22.37
N PHE A 153 -26.33 -14.35 22.46
CA PHE A 153 -26.13 -13.62 23.72
C PHE A 153 -27.36 -13.84 24.60
N GLY A 154 -27.39 -15.01 25.24
CA GLY A 154 -28.32 -15.30 26.32
C GLY A 154 -28.32 -14.14 27.32
N SER A 155 -29.52 -13.69 27.69
CA SER A 155 -29.81 -12.69 28.71
C SER A 155 -28.70 -12.58 29.75
N PHE A 156 -27.87 -11.54 29.65
CA PHE A 156 -27.08 -11.10 30.77
C PHE A 156 -28.08 -10.47 31.74
N GLU A 157 -28.66 -11.29 32.62
CA GLU A 157 -29.46 -10.79 33.72
C GLU A 157 -28.55 -9.86 34.53
N ASP A 158 -28.95 -8.59 34.54
CA ASP A 158 -28.44 -7.55 35.41
C ASP A 158 -28.43 -8.04 36.86
N GLU A 159 -27.30 -8.58 37.32
CA GLU A 159 -27.01 -8.76 38.74
C GLU A 159 -26.64 -7.38 39.34
N PHE A 160 -27.57 -6.43 39.22
CA PHE A 160 -27.60 -5.25 40.07
C PHE A 160 -27.92 -5.73 41.49
N GLY A 161 -26.86 -6.13 42.20
CA GLY A 161 -26.86 -6.28 43.64
C GLY A 161 -27.21 -4.96 44.29
N SER A 162 -28.48 -4.82 44.66
CA SER A 162 -28.96 -3.84 45.62
C SER A 162 -28.14 -3.92 46.90
N SER A 163 -27.31 -2.92 47.17
CA SER A 163 -26.98 -2.53 48.54
C SER A 163 -27.21 -1.03 48.71
N SER A 164 -28.30 -0.74 49.40
CA SER A 164 -28.60 0.48 50.12
C SER A 164 -27.49 0.87 51.09
N ASP A 165 -27.53 2.13 51.51
CA ASP A 165 -26.73 2.80 52.55
C ASP A 165 -25.32 3.21 52.15
N LEU A 166 -25.16 4.49 51.79
CA LEU A 166 -24.45 5.43 52.66
C LEU A 166 -25.09 6.82 52.54
N SER A 167 -25.38 7.37 53.71
CA SER A 167 -26.03 8.63 54.01
C SER A 167 -25.24 9.86 53.58
N GLU A 168 -26.00 10.93 53.40
CA GLU A 168 -25.64 12.35 53.43
C GLU A 168 -24.48 12.66 54.38
N ASP A 169 -23.47 13.39 53.91
CA ASP A 169 -23.07 14.70 54.45
C ASP A 169 -21.77 15.20 53.79
N ASP A 170 -21.68 16.53 53.75
CA ASP A 170 -20.53 17.38 53.45
C ASP A 170 -20.10 17.56 51.98
N GLU A 171 -19.79 18.76 51.49
CA GLU A 171 -20.11 20.14 51.84
C GLU A 171 -19.56 20.94 50.64
N TYR A 172 -20.26 21.99 50.24
CA TYR A 172 -19.81 22.95 49.24
C TYR A 172 -18.49 23.63 49.67
N LEU A 173 -17.50 23.71 48.78
CA LEU A 173 -16.58 24.84 48.76
C LEU A 173 -16.31 25.30 47.32
N ASP A 174 -16.95 26.43 47.00
CA ASP A 174 -16.49 27.43 46.05
C ASP A 174 -15.04 27.85 46.36
N ALA A 175 -14.24 28.07 45.31
CA ALA A 175 -13.24 29.14 45.31
C ALA A 175 -12.83 29.50 43.88
N GLU A 176 -13.34 30.64 43.41
CA GLU A 176 -12.66 31.51 42.46
C GLU A 176 -11.27 31.93 42.96
N ASN A 177 -10.46 32.41 42.02
CA ASN A 177 -9.21 33.21 42.13
C ASN A 177 -7.90 32.46 42.41
N TYR A 178 -7.06 32.36 41.38
CA TYR A 178 -6.03 33.37 41.10
C TYR A 178 -5.52 33.29 39.65
#